data_AF-I1PNS1-F1
#
_entry.id   AF-I1PNS1-F1
#
_cell.length_a   1.000
_cell.length_b   1.000
_cell.length_c   1.000
_cell.angle_alpha   90.00
_cell.angle_beta   90.00
_cell.angle_gamma   90.00
#
_symmetry.space_group_name_H-M   'P 1'
#
loop_
_entity.id
_entity.type
_entity.pdbx_description
1 polymer ?
#
loop_
_entity_poly.entity_id
_entity_poly.type
_entity_poly.pdbx_seq_one_letter_code
_entity_poly.pdbx_strand_id
1 'polypeptide(L)'
;VDKASILAETIAYLKELEKRVEELESSSQPSPCPLETRSRRKCHEITGKKVSAGAKRKAPAPEVASDDDTDGERRHCVSNVNVTIMDNKEVLLELQCQWKELLMTRVFDAIKGVSLDVLSVQASTSDGLLGLKIQAKVVISAAK
;
A
#
# COMPACT_ATOMS: atom_id res chain seq x y z
N VAL A 1 32.26 -39.42 -13.26
CA VAL A 1 30.92 -38.82 -13.18
C VAL A 1 30.25 -39.07 -14.50
N ASP A 2 29.06 -39.68 -14.48
CA ASP A 2 28.36 -40.03 -15.71
C ASP A 2 27.58 -38.82 -16.27
N LYS A 3 27.60 -38.67 -17.59
CA LYS A 3 26.97 -37.53 -18.26
C LYS A 3 25.44 -37.59 -18.16
N ALA A 4 24.85 -38.79 -18.14
CA ALA A 4 23.41 -38.94 -17.97
C ALA A 4 22.99 -38.61 -16.53
N SER A 5 23.80 -38.96 -15.53
CA SER A 5 23.55 -38.57 -14.12
C SER A 5 23.50 -37.05 -13.93
N ILE A 6 24.45 -36.30 -14.50
CA ILE A 6 24.49 -34.83 -14.41
C ILE A 6 23.26 -34.21 -15.06
N LEU A 7 22.83 -34.74 -16.21
CA LEU A 7 21.64 -34.26 -16.91
C LEU A 7 20.37 -34.56 -16.12
N ALA A 8 20.25 -35.74 -15.52
CA ALA A 8 19.13 -36.11 -14.67
C ALA A 8 19.02 -35.19 -13.45
N GLU A 9 20.15 -34.90 -12.77
CA GLU A 9 20.21 -33.96 -11.65
C GLU A 9 19.82 -32.54 -12.09
N THR A 10 20.30 -32.07 -13.24
CA THR A 10 19.98 -30.74 -13.77
C THR A 10 18.49 -30.62 -14.10
N ILE A 11 17.90 -31.64 -14.73
CA ILE A 11 16.46 -31.66 -15.05
C ILE A 11 15.63 -31.64 -13.77
N ALA A 12 16.01 -32.43 -12.76
CA ALA A 12 15.34 -32.43 -11.46
C ALA A 12 15.42 -31.06 -10.79
N TYR A 13 16.59 -30.42 -10.82
CA TYR A 13 16.80 -29.09 -10.26
C TYR A 13 15.95 -28.02 -10.95
N LEU A 14 15.86 -28.04 -12.29
CA LEU A 14 15.04 -27.08 -13.04
C LEU A 14 13.55 -27.21 -12.69
N LYS A 15 13.04 -28.44 -12.56
CA LYS A 15 11.64 -28.68 -12.14
C LYS A 15 11.34 -28.20 -10.73
N GLU A 16 12.29 -28.42 -9.80
CA GLU A 16 12.16 -27.91 -8.43
C GLU A 16 12.16 -26.38 -8.40
N LEU A 17 13.00 -25.74 -9.23
CA LEU A 17 13.03 -24.28 -9.34
C LEU A 17 11.68 -23.73 -9.83
N GLU A 18 11.13 -24.32 -10.89
CA GLU A 18 9.85 -23.93 -11.48
C GLU A 18 8.72 -24.02 -10.45
N LYS A 19 8.65 -25.13 -9.70
CA LYS A 19 7.68 -25.33 -8.62
C LYS A 19 7.79 -24.25 -7.53
N ARG A 20 9.01 -23.91 -7.12
CA ARG A 20 9.23 -22.88 -6.08
C ARG A 20 8.82 -21.49 -6.55
N VAL A 21 9.03 -21.18 -7.82
CA VAL A 21 8.55 -19.92 -8.41
C VAL A 21 7.02 -19.88 -8.41
N GLU A 22 6.36 -20.94 -8.86
CA GLU A 22 4.90 -21.02 -8.88
C GLU A 22 4.28 -20.90 -7.47
N GLU A 23 4.88 -21.54 -6.46
CA GLU A 23 4.45 -21.41 -5.05
C GLU A 23 4.62 -19.97 -4.54
N LEU A 24 5.75 -19.33 -4.85
CA LEU A 24 6.01 -17.94 -4.45
C LEU A 24 5.02 -16.97 -5.11
N GLU A 25 4.74 -17.15 -6.40
CA GLU A 25 3.75 -16.35 -7.13
C GLU A 25 2.32 -16.60 -6.61
N SER A 26 1.99 -17.84 -6.27
CA SER A 26 0.68 -18.20 -5.71
C SER A 26 0.47 -17.66 -4.30
N SER A 27 1.50 -17.69 -3.44
CA SER A 27 1.41 -17.12 -2.08
C SER A 27 1.47 -15.59 -2.05
N SER A 28 2.06 -14.99 -3.09
CA SER A 28 2.11 -13.54 -3.28
C SER A 28 0.84 -12.97 -3.91
N GLN A 29 -0.11 -13.82 -4.33
CA GLN A 29 -1.47 -13.36 -4.62
C GLN A 29 -2.09 -12.86 -3.30
N PRO A 30 -2.62 -11.64 -3.24
CA PRO A 30 -3.17 -11.08 -2.00
C PRO A 30 -4.38 -11.90 -1.57
N SER A 31 -4.20 -12.76 -0.58
CA SER A 31 -5.29 -13.43 0.11
C SER A 31 -6.25 -12.37 0.67
N PRO A 32 -7.58 -12.46 0.44
CA PRO A 32 -8.55 -11.65 1.17
C PRO A 32 -8.45 -12.03 2.64
N CYS A 33 -7.92 -11.11 3.45
CA CYS A 33 -7.74 -11.29 4.89
C CYS A 33 -9.04 -11.76 5.57
N PRO A 34 -9.07 -12.91 6.26
CA PRO A 34 -10.11 -13.24 7.21
C PRO A 34 -9.59 -12.92 8.61
N LEU A 35 -9.87 -11.70 9.10
CA LEU A 35 -9.71 -11.40 10.53
C LEU A 35 -11.00 -10.77 11.05
N GLU A 36 -11.88 -11.70 11.37
CA GLU A 36 -12.91 -11.62 12.38
C GLU A 36 -12.44 -10.94 13.68
N THR A 37 -13.36 -10.11 14.18
CA THR A 37 -13.59 -9.70 15.57
C THR A 37 -12.49 -8.98 16.38
N ARG A 38 -12.85 -7.75 16.76
CA ARG A 38 -12.60 -7.09 18.07
C ARG A 38 -11.55 -5.97 18.09
N SER A 39 -11.93 -4.79 17.60
CA SER A 39 -11.71 -3.54 18.37
C SER A 39 -12.57 -2.39 17.83
N ARG A 40 -13.81 -2.36 18.31
CA ARG A 40 -14.70 -1.21 18.28
C ARG A 40 -14.03 -0.06 19.02
N ARG A 41 -13.63 1.02 18.34
CA ARG A 41 -13.53 2.38 18.90
C ARG A 41 -13.32 3.46 17.82
N LYS A 42 -14.44 3.86 17.23
CA LYS A 42 -14.94 5.24 17.02
C LYS A 42 -13.91 6.40 17.06
N CYS A 43 -13.77 7.11 15.94
CA CYS A 43 -13.45 8.55 15.86
C CYS A 43 -14.26 9.13 14.68
N HIS A 44 -15.52 9.48 14.89
CA HIS A 44 -16.00 10.85 15.18
C HIS A 44 -15.59 11.87 14.11
N GLU A 45 -16.40 11.94 13.07
CA GLU A 45 -16.45 13.05 12.11
C GLU A 45 -16.94 14.30 12.85
N ILE A 46 -16.11 15.33 12.89
CA ILE A 46 -16.45 16.61 13.53
C ILE A 46 -17.30 17.39 12.53
N THR A 47 -18.62 17.29 12.68
CA THR A 47 -19.62 18.10 11.97
C THR A 47 -19.35 19.59 12.22
N GLY A 48 -18.95 20.30 11.15
CA GLY A 48 -18.88 21.75 11.11
C GLY A 48 -20.27 22.36 11.19
N LYS A 49 -20.65 22.79 12.39
CA LYS A 49 -21.87 23.53 12.70
C LYS A 49 -21.79 24.95 12.12
N LYS A 50 -22.67 25.30 11.17
CA LYS A 50 -23.04 26.70 10.89
C LYS A 50 -24.57 26.83 10.95
N VAL A 51 -24.98 27.81 11.75
CA VAL A 51 -26.33 28.08 12.24
C VAL A 51 -27.02 29.15 11.38
N SER A 52 -28.35 29.18 11.52
CA SER A 52 -29.33 30.25 11.15
C SER A 52 -29.87 30.17 9.70
N ALA A 53 -31.16 30.40 9.40
CA ALA A 53 -32.28 30.92 10.18
C ALA A 53 -33.65 30.45 9.63
N GLY A 54 -34.61 30.23 10.55
CA GLY A 54 -36.03 30.58 10.43
C GLY A 54 -36.95 29.91 9.40
N ALA A 55 -37.73 28.90 9.82
CA ALA A 55 -39.14 28.74 9.42
C ALA A 55 -39.91 27.81 10.37
N LYS A 56 -41.07 28.26 10.85
CA LYS A 56 -41.96 27.59 11.80
C LYS A 56 -42.72 26.40 11.16
N ARG A 57 -42.78 25.24 11.82
CA ARG A 57 -44.01 24.59 12.37
C ARG A 57 -43.93 23.04 12.48
N LYS A 58 -44.17 22.57 13.72
CA LYS A 58 -45.04 21.44 14.15
C LYS A 58 -44.61 19.98 13.84
N ALA A 59 -44.23 19.24 14.90
CA ALA A 59 -44.17 17.76 14.97
C ALA A 59 -45.56 17.18 15.31
N PRO A 60 -45.84 15.86 15.10
CA PRO A 60 -45.35 14.80 16.01
C PRO A 60 -45.10 13.37 15.42
N ALA A 61 -44.00 12.74 15.89
CA ALA A 61 -43.82 11.34 16.36
C ALA A 61 -44.17 10.11 15.43
N PRO A 62 -43.89 8.84 15.83
CA PRO A 62 -42.75 8.03 15.32
C PRO A 62 -43.15 6.66 14.74
N GLU A 63 -42.50 6.18 13.67
CA GLU A 63 -42.60 4.76 13.27
C GLU A 63 -41.28 4.16 12.81
N VAL A 64 -41.20 2.86 13.04
CA VAL A 64 -40.07 1.94 13.02
C VAL A 64 -39.84 1.32 11.63
N ALA A 65 -38.63 0.80 11.45
CA ALA A 65 -38.21 -0.27 10.54
C ALA A 65 -37.57 0.11 9.18
N SER A 66 -36.71 -0.82 8.74
CA SER A 66 -35.80 -0.84 7.59
C SER A 66 -34.48 -0.10 7.88
N ASP A 67 -33.39 -0.76 8.26
CA ASP A 67 -32.66 -1.77 7.48
C ASP A 67 -32.51 -1.29 6.03
N ASP A 68 -31.46 -0.50 5.83
CA ASP A 68 -30.90 -0.26 4.51
C ASP A 68 -29.39 -0.37 4.68
N ASP A 69 -28.90 -1.55 4.35
CA ASP A 69 -27.52 -1.86 4.00
C ASP A 69 -27.04 -0.87 2.92
N THR A 70 -26.59 0.31 3.35
CA THR A 70 -25.72 1.11 2.49
C THR A 70 -24.32 0.50 2.61
N ASP A 71 -24.12 -0.57 1.83
CA ASP A 71 -22.82 -1.06 1.36
C ASP A 71 -22.07 0.11 0.73
N GLY A 72 -21.45 0.92 1.59
CA GLY A 72 -20.50 1.93 1.20
C GLY A 72 -19.26 1.18 0.73
N GLU A 73 -19.29 0.79 -0.54
CA GLU A 73 -18.22 0.23 -1.36
C GLU A 73 -16.88 0.70 -0.80
N ARG A 74 -16.31 -0.13 0.09
CA ARG A 74 -15.09 0.18 0.81
C ARG A 74 -14.01 0.01 -0.24
N ARG A 75 -13.80 1.04 -1.06
CA ARG A 75 -12.76 1.09 -2.09
C ARG A 75 -11.48 0.65 -1.40
N HIS A 76 -11.09 -0.59 -1.66
CA HIS A 76 -9.85 -1.14 -1.18
C HIS A 76 -8.77 -0.38 -1.94
N CYS A 77 -8.32 0.72 -1.36
CA CYS A 77 -7.27 1.52 -1.97
C CYS A 77 -5.97 0.74 -1.83
N VAL A 78 -5.65 0.01 -2.90
CA VAL A 78 -4.37 -0.63 -3.09
C VAL A 78 -3.29 0.45 -3.07
N SER A 79 -2.25 0.21 -2.26
CA SER A 79 -1.04 1.04 -2.31
C SER A 79 -0.05 0.37 -3.25
N ASN A 80 0.46 1.11 -4.22
CA ASN A 80 1.40 0.61 -5.21
C ASN A 80 2.77 1.22 -4.96
N VAL A 81 3.81 0.39 -5.04
CA VAL A 81 5.21 0.82 -4.95
C VAL A 81 5.95 0.23 -6.13
N ASN A 82 6.58 1.07 -6.94
CA ASN A 82 7.44 0.68 -8.04
C ASN A 82 8.86 1.19 -7.78
N VAL A 83 9.86 0.37 -8.11
CA VAL A 83 11.27 0.72 -7.94
C VAL A 83 11.96 0.47 -9.27
N THR A 84 12.51 1.54 -9.85
CA THR A 84 13.27 1.49 -11.10
C THR A 84 14.72 1.83 -10.81
N ILE A 85 15.64 0.94 -11.18
CA ILE A 85 17.07 1.20 -11.11
C ILE A 85 17.48 1.93 -12.39
N MET A 86 18.14 3.08 -12.23
CA MET A 86 18.67 3.87 -13.34
C MET A 86 20.19 3.67 -13.43
N ASP A 87 20.78 4.17 -14.52
CA ASP A 87 22.24 4.21 -14.66
C ASP A 87 22.89 5.07 -13.54
N ASN A 88 24.20 4.98 -13.37
CA ASN A 88 24.97 5.79 -12.42
C ASN A 88 24.63 5.61 -10.92
N LYS A 89 24.08 4.45 -10.54
CA LYS A 89 23.68 4.11 -9.14
C LYS A 89 22.52 4.96 -8.62
N GLU A 90 21.67 5.45 -9.53
CA GLU A 90 20.45 6.17 -9.20
C GLU A 90 19.25 5.22 -9.19
N VAL A 91 18.25 5.54 -8.38
CA VAL A 91 17.03 4.76 -8.19
C VAL A 91 15.84 5.73 -8.20
N LEU A 92 14.80 5.37 -8.93
CA LEU A 92 13.51 6.05 -8.91
C LEU A 92 12.49 5.20 -8.15
N LEU A 93 12.00 5.72 -7.02
CA LEU A 93 10.90 5.13 -6.26
C LEU A 93 9.60 5.86 -6.60
N GLU A 94 8.59 5.11 -7.03
CA GLU A 94 7.25 5.63 -7.28
C GLU A 94 6.27 5.00 -6.29
N LEU A 95 5.58 5.82 -5.50
CA LEU A 95 4.59 5.36 -4.51
C LEU A 95 3.23 5.97 -4.83
N GLN A 96 2.18 5.17 -4.77
CA GLN A 96 0.80 5.63 -4.85
C GLN A 96 0.01 5.05 -3.69
N CYS A 97 -0.56 5.90 -2.84
CA CYS A 97 -1.31 5.46 -1.67
C CYS A 97 -2.26 6.55 -1.16
N GLN A 98 -3.16 6.21 -0.23
CA GLN A 98 -3.94 7.23 0.46
C GLN A 98 -3.06 8.06 1.40
N TRP A 99 -3.32 9.37 1.48
CA TRP A 99 -2.66 10.24 2.45
C TRP A 99 -2.97 9.78 3.88
N LYS A 100 -1.94 9.73 4.73
CA LYS A 100 -2.05 9.45 6.16
C LYS A 100 -1.20 10.44 6.95
N GLU A 101 -1.58 10.64 8.20
CA GLU A 101 -0.79 11.45 9.13
C GLU A 101 0.65 10.89 9.23
N LEU A 102 1.62 11.81 9.14
CA LEU A 102 3.07 11.52 9.19
C LEU A 102 3.58 10.56 8.10
N LEU A 103 2.85 10.39 7.00
CA LEU A 103 3.27 9.50 5.92
C LEU A 103 4.65 9.85 5.37
N MET A 104 4.90 11.13 5.07
CA MET A 104 6.20 11.59 4.57
C MET A 104 7.33 11.29 5.55
N THR A 105 7.10 11.50 6.86
CA THR A 105 8.08 11.19 7.91
C THR A 105 8.46 9.71 7.86
N ARG A 106 7.48 8.82 7.79
CA ARG A 106 7.71 7.37 7.72
C ARG A 106 8.45 6.97 6.44
N VAL A 107 8.09 7.57 5.30
CA VAL A 107 8.75 7.33 4.01
C VAL A 107 10.23 7.72 4.09
N PHE A 108 10.55 8.93 4.56
CA PHE A 108 11.94 9.36 4.66
C PHE A 108 12.74 8.62 5.74
N ASP A 109 12.09 8.18 6.81
CA ASP A 109 12.74 7.34 7.83
C ASP A 109 13.12 5.96 7.25
N ALA A 110 12.22 5.36 6.45
CA ALA A 110 12.52 4.13 5.74
C ALA A 110 13.65 4.31 4.71
N ILE A 111 13.66 5.42 3.96
CA ILE A 111 14.71 5.76 2.99
C ILE A 111 16.08 5.88 3.68
N LYS A 112 16.14 6.49 4.87
CA LYS A 112 17.38 6.56 5.68
C LYS A 112 17.86 5.17 6.07
N GLY A 113 16.96 4.26 6.42
CA GLY A 113 17.28 2.88 6.80
C GLY A 113 17.93 2.05 5.68
N VAL A 114 17.74 2.44 4.41
CA VAL A 114 18.29 1.75 3.23
C VAL A 114 19.46 2.48 2.57
N SER A 115 20.04 3.49 3.22
CA SER A 115 21.23 4.24 2.74
C SER A 115 21.05 4.86 1.34
N LEU A 116 19.89 5.48 1.11
CA LEU A 116 19.62 6.24 -0.10
C LEU A 116 19.78 7.75 0.17
N ASP A 117 20.49 8.44 -0.71
CA ASP A 117 20.60 9.91 -0.70
C ASP A 117 19.58 10.51 -1.67
N VAL A 118 18.66 11.31 -1.16
CA VAL A 118 17.53 11.83 -1.94
C VAL A 118 17.96 12.99 -2.80
N LEU A 119 17.78 12.85 -4.11
CA LEU A 119 18.13 13.87 -5.12
C LEU A 119 16.93 14.77 -5.43
N SER A 120 15.76 14.17 -5.64
CA SER A 120 14.54 14.91 -5.96
C SER A 120 13.30 14.19 -5.46
N VAL A 121 12.25 14.98 -5.19
CA VAL A 121 10.95 14.50 -4.71
C VAL A 121 9.88 15.26 -5.46
N GLN A 122 8.97 14.55 -6.10
CA GLN A 122 7.75 15.09 -6.69
C GLN A 122 6.56 14.45 -6.00
N ALA A 123 5.59 15.28 -5.63
CA ALA A 123 4.35 14.83 -5.03
C ALA A 123 3.19 15.28 -5.92
N SER A 124 2.22 14.40 -6.10
CA SER A 124 0.98 14.67 -6.79
C SER A 124 -0.19 14.13 -6.01
N THR A 125 -1.36 14.71 -6.21
CA THR A 125 -2.61 14.18 -5.67
C THR A 125 -3.58 14.01 -6.82
N SER A 126 -3.91 12.76 -7.16
CA SER A 126 -4.90 12.42 -8.19
C SER A 126 -5.93 11.49 -7.56
N ASP A 127 -7.21 11.77 -7.79
CA ASP A 127 -8.32 10.87 -7.42
C ASP A 127 -8.34 10.46 -5.94
N GLY A 128 -7.91 11.36 -5.06
CA GLY A 128 -7.84 11.12 -3.61
C GLY A 128 -6.62 10.29 -3.15
N LEU A 129 -5.70 9.96 -4.05
CA LEU A 129 -4.45 9.26 -3.77
C LEU A 129 -3.26 10.22 -3.87
N LEU A 130 -2.33 10.08 -2.93
CA LEU A 130 -1.00 10.67 -2.99
C LEU A 130 -0.12 9.82 -3.90
N GLY A 131 0.42 10.46 -4.95
CA GLY A 131 1.54 9.97 -5.73
C GLY A 131 2.85 10.61 -5.26
N LEU A 132 3.91 9.83 -5.10
CA LEU A 132 5.27 10.30 -4.83
C LEU A 132 6.21 9.72 -5.88
N LYS A 133 7.09 10.54 -6.43
CA LYS A 133 8.24 10.11 -7.23
C LYS A 133 9.50 10.63 -6.55
N ILE A 134 10.37 9.72 -6.12
CA ILE A 134 11.59 10.05 -5.38
C ILE A 134 12.77 9.52 -6.19
N GLN A 135 13.63 10.42 -6.65
CA GLN A 135 14.93 10.03 -7.20
C GLN A 135 15.95 10.06 -6.08
N ALA A 136 16.74 9.01 -5.99
CA ALA A 136 17.78 8.88 -4.98
C ALA A 136 19.02 8.19 -5.55
N LYS A 137 20.15 8.37 -4.89
CA LYS A 137 21.41 7.70 -5.20
C LYS A 137 21.77 6.73 -4.10
N VAL A 138 22.26 5.54 -4.46
CA VAL A 138 22.74 4.55 -3.49
C VAL A 138 24.02 5.05 -2.84
N VAL A 139 24.00 5.23 -1.51
CA VAL A 139 25.19 5.54 -0.72
C VAL A 139 25.82 4.25 -0.27
N ILE A 140 26.93 3.87 -0.93
CA ILE A 140 27.73 2.74 -0.48
C ILE A 140 28.64 3.26 0.63
N SER A 141 28.26 3.03 1.89
CA SER A 141 29.23 3.18 2.98
C SER A 141 30.23 2.01 2.86
N ALA A 142 31.51 2.32 2.65
CA ALA A 142 32.55 1.32 2.76
C ALA A 142 32.59 0.90 4.24
N ALA A 143 32.16 -0.33 4.53
CA ALA A 143 32.37 -0.92 5.84
C ALA A 143 33.88 -0.90 6.12
N LYS A 144 34.25 -0.20 7.18
CA LYS A 144 35.64 -0.04 7.62
C LYS A 144 36.03 -1.18 8.56
#